data_AF-A0A845UX18-F1
#
_entry.id   AF-A0A845UX18-F1
#
_cell.length_a   1.000
_cell.length_b   1.000
_cell.length_c   1.000
_cell.angle_alpha   90.00
_cell.angle_beta   90.00
_cell.angle_gamma   90.00
#
_symmetry.space_group_name_H-M   'P 1'
#
loop_
_entity.id
_entity.type
_entity.pdbx_description
1 polymer ?
#
loop_
_entity_poly.entity_id
_entity_poly.type
_entity_poly.pdbx_seq_one_letter_code
_entity_poly.pdbx_strand_id
1 'polypeptide(L)'
;MRGVFFVILILFSSYSWGCLEAPLPKAPSETNWTASWQNSTGSEALDVALWRHECPDGSELLLMNFDPVVGKPFICSISFDVVQNGGQYENFTLLSDPQSTSSSFCSDLLINTTFLVSQRRFDAQWNISEPFDLYWNSDLLMRVGLPGEIFRDRFQNKNTSVDACFDSPLPIKAKSPIWTAVSREPFNDSETKVTLWRQKCPDGKVLLLATFTPISGMPPFVCTVDFELIQNGVQIDNFILDFDNSSGTDSFCSRLQIEMTFLVNQYSYKTQWDDTAEFSLFWDSEFLMQVGAWAGATE
;
A
#
# COMPACT_ATOMS: atom_id res chain seq x y z
N MET A 1 -56.47 -2.32 5.55
CA MET A 1 -55.05 -1.92 5.66
C MET A 1 -54.46 -1.94 4.25
N ARG A 2 -54.06 -0.79 3.70
CA ARG A 2 -53.43 -0.70 2.37
C ARG A 2 -51.93 -0.70 2.57
N GLY A 3 -51.25 -1.77 2.14
CA GLY A 3 -49.80 -1.88 2.19
C GLY A 3 -49.18 -1.02 1.09
N VAL A 4 -48.38 -0.04 1.48
CA VAL A 4 -47.55 0.75 0.56
C VAL A 4 -46.29 -0.08 0.31
N PHE A 5 -46.17 -0.65 -0.88
CA PHE A 5 -44.92 -1.26 -1.35
C PHE A 5 -43.99 -0.13 -1.82
N PHE A 6 -42.94 0.13 -1.06
CA PHE A 6 -41.80 0.92 -1.55
C PHE A 6 -40.98 0.03 -2.47
N VAL A 7 -41.13 0.24 -3.78
CA VAL A 7 -40.19 -0.31 -4.78
C VAL A 7 -38.97 0.61 -4.76
N ILE A 8 -37.90 0.18 -4.10
CA ILE A 8 -36.60 0.82 -4.22
C ILE A 8 -36.07 0.44 -5.61
N LEU A 9 -36.27 1.34 -6.58
CA LEU A 9 -35.59 1.30 -7.86
C LEU A 9 -34.11 1.58 -7.60
N ILE A 10 -33.31 0.52 -7.51
CA ILE A 10 -31.85 0.63 -7.55
C ILE A 10 -31.53 1.10 -8.98
N LEU A 11 -31.27 2.40 -9.12
CA LEU A 11 -30.71 2.98 -10.34
C LEU A 11 -29.30 2.43 -10.49
N PHE A 12 -29.16 1.35 -11.26
CA PHE A 12 -27.85 0.95 -11.75
C PHE A 12 -27.33 2.10 -12.61
N SER A 13 -26.18 2.69 -12.26
CA SER A 13 -25.45 3.56 -13.17
C SER A 13 -25.11 2.72 -14.39
N SER A 14 -25.90 2.88 -15.46
CA SER A 14 -25.54 2.36 -16.76
C SER A 14 -24.23 3.04 -17.11
N TYR A 15 -23.13 2.28 -17.10
CA TYR A 15 -21.89 2.65 -17.77
C TYR A 15 -22.27 3.31 -19.10
N SER A 16 -21.78 4.51 -19.37
CA SER A 16 -22.10 5.25 -20.58
C SER A 16 -21.44 4.57 -21.77
N TRP A 17 -22.09 3.52 -22.28
CA TRP A 17 -21.69 2.83 -23.50
C TRP A 17 -21.58 3.87 -24.62
N GLY A 18 -20.35 4.19 -25.02
CA GLY A 18 -20.05 5.22 -26.03
C GLY A 18 -19.39 6.49 -25.51
N CYS A 19 -19.02 6.59 -24.23
CA CYS A 19 -18.26 7.75 -23.74
C CYS A 19 -16.81 7.79 -24.25
N LEU A 20 -16.14 6.63 -24.32
CA LEU A 20 -14.78 6.52 -24.84
C LEU A 20 -14.74 5.60 -26.06
N GLU A 21 -14.03 6.05 -27.09
CA GLU A 21 -13.68 5.25 -28.26
C GLU A 21 -12.26 4.67 -28.11
N ALA A 22 -12.02 3.52 -28.73
CA ALA A 22 -10.68 2.96 -28.88
C ALA A 22 -10.00 3.54 -30.14
N PRO A 23 -8.71 3.92 -30.10
CA PRO A 23 -7.82 3.87 -28.94
C PRO A 23 -8.09 5.01 -27.95
N LEU A 24 -7.79 4.77 -26.67
CA LEU A 24 -7.89 5.80 -25.63
C LEU A 24 -7.07 7.05 -25.99
N PRO A 25 -7.51 8.26 -25.56
CA PRO A 25 -6.81 9.50 -25.86
C PRO A 25 -5.35 9.46 -25.38
N LYS A 26 -4.41 9.82 -26.26
CA LYS A 26 -2.96 9.80 -25.95
C LYS A 26 -2.48 10.96 -25.09
N ALA A 27 -3.30 12.01 -24.95
CA ALA A 27 -2.95 13.19 -24.18
C ALA A 27 -4.14 13.64 -23.33
N PRO A 28 -3.87 14.20 -22.14
CA PRO A 28 -4.91 14.79 -21.31
C PRO A 28 -5.61 15.97 -21.98
N SER A 29 -6.83 16.25 -21.51
CA SER A 29 -7.49 17.54 -21.74
C SER A 29 -6.78 18.68 -20.97
N GLU A 30 -7.23 19.93 -21.14
CA GLU A 30 -6.59 21.12 -20.58
C GLU A 30 -6.39 21.08 -19.05
N THR A 31 -7.23 20.33 -18.31
CA THR A 31 -7.07 20.12 -16.87
C THR A 31 -6.55 18.73 -16.58
N ASN A 32 -5.30 18.65 -16.14
CA ASN A 32 -4.66 17.40 -15.72
C ASN A 32 -3.79 17.60 -14.49
N TRP A 33 -3.55 16.49 -13.81
CA TRP A 33 -2.57 16.36 -12.74
C TRP A 33 -1.40 15.54 -13.26
N THR A 34 -0.18 16.03 -13.05
CA THR A 34 1.03 15.36 -13.54
C THR A 34 1.96 15.06 -12.39
N ALA A 35 2.57 13.88 -12.40
CA ALA A 35 3.64 13.49 -11.50
C ALA A 35 4.77 12.82 -12.29
N SER A 36 5.96 12.77 -11.69
CA SER A 36 7.07 11.97 -12.20
C SER A 36 7.45 10.97 -11.11
N TRP A 37 7.65 9.72 -11.49
CA TRP A 37 8.11 8.66 -10.61
C TRP A 37 9.45 8.13 -11.11
N GLN A 38 10.31 7.76 -10.17
CA GLN A 38 11.59 7.12 -10.43
C GLN A 38 11.85 6.11 -9.32
N ASN A 39 12.33 4.92 -9.67
CA ASN A 39 12.71 3.92 -8.67
C ASN A 39 13.99 4.35 -7.92
N SER A 40 14.27 3.68 -6.79
CA SER A 40 15.39 4.03 -5.90
C SER A 40 16.77 4.00 -6.59
N THR A 41 16.95 3.15 -7.59
CA THR A 41 18.20 3.03 -8.36
C THR A 41 18.29 4.02 -9.53
N GLY A 42 17.19 4.67 -9.87
CA GLY A 42 17.05 5.50 -11.07
C GLY A 42 17.09 4.73 -12.39
N SER A 43 17.07 3.39 -12.36
CA SER A 43 17.06 2.55 -13.58
C SER A 43 15.75 2.63 -14.35
N GLU A 44 14.67 3.04 -13.67
CA GLU A 44 13.34 3.21 -14.24
C GLU A 44 12.75 4.54 -13.81
N ALA A 45 12.17 5.25 -14.77
CA ALA A 45 11.47 6.50 -14.53
C ALA A 45 10.29 6.63 -15.50
N LEU A 46 9.21 7.24 -15.02
CA LEU A 46 8.07 7.58 -15.87
C LEU A 46 7.41 8.87 -15.44
N ASP A 47 6.73 9.50 -16.40
CA ASP A 47 5.79 10.59 -16.14
C ASP A 47 4.37 10.03 -16.14
N VAL A 48 3.56 10.47 -15.18
CA VAL A 48 2.14 10.14 -15.08
C VAL A 48 1.34 11.39 -15.30
N ALA A 49 0.33 11.31 -16.16
CA ALA A 49 -0.71 12.32 -16.27
C ALA A 49 -2.07 11.70 -15.97
N LEU A 50 -2.86 12.35 -15.13
CA LEU A 50 -4.19 11.94 -14.74
C LEU A 50 -5.18 13.05 -15.10
N TRP A 51 -6.34 12.70 -15.63
CA TRP A 51 -7.40 13.66 -15.90
C TRP A 51 -8.79 13.03 -15.85
N ARG A 52 -9.78 13.88 -15.63
CA ARG A 52 -11.20 13.53 -15.73
C ARG A 52 -11.64 13.75 -17.19
N HIS A 53 -12.40 12.79 -17.72
CA HIS A 53 -13.02 12.86 -19.03
C HIS A 53 -14.53 12.92 -18.85
N GLU A 54 -15.13 14.05 -19.22
CA GLU A 54 -16.59 14.22 -19.17
C GLU A 54 -17.26 13.47 -20.33
N CYS A 55 -18.25 12.66 -20.00
CA CYS A 55 -19.09 11.96 -20.95
C CYS A 55 -20.27 12.83 -21.41
N PRO A 56 -20.88 12.53 -22.57
CA PRO A 56 -22.05 13.27 -23.06
C PRO A 56 -23.27 13.26 -22.13
N ASP A 57 -23.37 12.28 -21.22
CA ASP A 57 -24.42 12.17 -20.21
C ASP A 57 -24.10 12.90 -18.91
N GLY A 58 -22.97 13.61 -18.84
CA GLY A 58 -22.49 14.33 -17.66
C GLY A 58 -21.80 13.45 -16.62
N SER A 59 -21.64 12.14 -16.87
CA SER A 59 -20.77 11.30 -16.05
C SER A 59 -19.30 11.65 -16.31
N GLU A 60 -18.42 11.34 -15.36
CA GLU A 60 -16.98 11.48 -15.53
C GLU A 60 -16.33 10.10 -15.59
N LEU A 61 -15.23 10.00 -16.32
CA LEU A 61 -14.32 8.86 -16.29
C LEU A 61 -12.93 9.36 -15.92
N LEU A 62 -12.14 8.51 -15.27
CA LEU A 62 -10.76 8.84 -14.94
C LEU A 62 -9.81 8.15 -15.93
N LEU A 63 -8.97 8.94 -16.57
CA LEU A 63 -7.95 8.46 -17.50
C LEU A 63 -6.56 8.74 -16.92
N MET A 64 -5.69 7.75 -17.04
CA MET A 64 -4.31 7.80 -16.56
C MET A 64 -3.36 7.45 -17.70
N ASN A 65 -2.48 8.38 -18.06
CA ASN A 65 -1.43 8.20 -19.04
C ASN A 65 -0.10 7.98 -18.31
N PHE A 66 0.65 7.00 -18.79
CA PHE A 66 2.01 6.75 -18.34
C PHE A 66 2.95 6.91 -19.53
N ASP A 67 4.00 7.70 -19.35
CA ASP A 67 5.04 7.93 -20.35
C ASP A 67 6.40 7.49 -19.80
N PRO A 68 6.93 6.32 -20.23
CA PRO A 68 8.25 5.87 -19.81
C PRO A 68 9.35 6.86 -20.21
N VAL A 69 10.09 7.36 -19.22
CA VAL A 69 11.23 8.28 -19.43
C VAL A 69 12.54 7.50 -19.54
N VAL A 70 12.75 6.52 -18.64
CA VAL A 70 13.92 5.65 -18.61
C VAL A 70 13.49 4.22 -18.27
N GLY A 71 14.17 3.23 -18.84
CA GLY A 71 13.96 1.82 -18.50
C GLY A 71 12.68 1.25 -19.10
N LYS A 72 12.11 0.25 -18.44
CA LYS A 72 10.84 -0.40 -18.81
C LYS A 72 9.99 -0.59 -17.56
N PRO A 73 9.42 0.49 -17.01
CA PRO A 73 8.70 0.44 -15.76
C PRO A 73 7.61 -0.63 -15.78
N PHE A 74 7.60 -1.51 -14.79
CA PHE A 74 6.55 -2.52 -14.66
C PHE A 74 5.29 -1.90 -14.03
N ILE A 75 4.17 -1.93 -14.75
CA ILE A 75 2.90 -1.36 -14.30
C ILE A 75 1.89 -2.48 -14.13
N CYS A 76 1.32 -2.58 -12.93
CA CYS A 76 0.26 -3.53 -12.63
C CYS A 76 -0.88 -2.82 -11.91
N SER A 77 -2.13 -3.20 -12.20
CA SER A 77 -3.28 -2.52 -11.61
C SER A 77 -3.34 -2.66 -10.09
N ILE A 78 -2.82 -3.77 -9.55
CA ILE A 78 -2.72 -4.01 -8.10
C ILE A 78 -1.68 -3.14 -7.41
N SER A 79 -0.84 -2.42 -8.17
CA SER A 79 0.18 -1.55 -7.61
C SER A 79 -0.36 -0.18 -7.18
N PHE A 80 -1.64 0.10 -7.44
CA PHE A 80 -2.25 1.40 -7.18
C PHE A 80 -3.31 1.33 -6.09
N ASP A 81 -3.26 2.33 -5.21
CA ASP A 81 -4.26 2.56 -4.18
C ASP A 81 -4.79 3.99 -4.27
N VAL A 82 -6.07 4.16 -3.96
CA VAL A 82 -6.70 5.49 -3.87
C VAL A 82 -7.13 5.75 -2.45
N VAL A 83 -6.86 6.96 -1.95
CA VAL A 83 -7.27 7.43 -0.61
C VAL A 83 -8.21 8.59 -0.75
N GLN A 84 -9.38 8.48 -0.15
CA GLN A 84 -10.36 9.54 -0.15
C GLN A 84 -11.13 9.53 1.15
N ASN A 85 -11.25 10.70 1.79
CA ASN A 85 -12.01 10.88 3.03
C ASN A 85 -11.60 9.91 4.16
N GLY A 86 -10.32 9.54 4.22
CA GLY A 86 -9.78 8.58 5.19
C GLY A 86 -10.01 7.10 4.86
N GLY A 87 -10.76 6.78 3.80
CA GLY A 87 -10.83 5.42 3.26
C GLY A 87 -9.74 5.20 2.20
N GLN A 88 -9.20 3.98 2.11
CA GLN A 88 -8.44 3.53 0.93
C GLN A 88 -9.20 2.45 0.20
N TYR A 89 -9.14 2.57 -1.12
CA TYR A 89 -9.88 1.81 -2.09
C TYR A 89 -8.88 0.99 -2.89
N GLU A 90 -8.90 -0.31 -2.62
CA GLU A 90 -8.13 -1.32 -3.32
C GLU A 90 -8.92 -1.78 -4.57
N ASN A 91 -8.37 -2.69 -5.37
CA ASN A 91 -9.01 -3.22 -6.59
C ASN A 91 -9.16 -2.20 -7.74
N PHE A 92 -8.16 -1.33 -7.85
CA PHE A 92 -7.93 -0.50 -9.01
C PHE A 92 -7.74 -1.37 -10.26
N THR A 93 -8.36 -1.00 -11.38
CA THR A 93 -8.21 -1.71 -12.66
C THR A 93 -7.80 -0.72 -13.76
N LEU A 94 -6.66 -0.99 -14.39
CA LEU A 94 -6.19 -0.28 -15.58
C LEU A 94 -6.65 -1.03 -16.83
N LEU A 95 -7.46 -0.36 -17.65
CA LEU A 95 -8.00 -0.89 -18.91
C LEU A 95 -7.41 -0.12 -20.10
N SER A 96 -6.68 -0.79 -20.99
CA SER A 96 -6.10 -0.16 -22.19
C SER A 96 -7.11 0.01 -23.33
N ASP A 97 -8.23 -0.69 -23.27
CA ASP A 97 -9.36 -0.59 -24.19
C ASP A 97 -10.65 -0.46 -23.35
N PRO A 98 -11.45 0.60 -23.54
CA PRO A 98 -12.67 0.83 -22.77
C PRO A 98 -13.75 -0.24 -23.00
N GLN A 99 -13.67 -0.99 -24.11
CA GLN A 99 -14.56 -2.11 -24.42
C GLN A 99 -14.04 -3.45 -23.90
N SER A 100 -12.84 -3.47 -23.34
CA SER A 100 -12.27 -4.70 -22.84
C SER A 100 -13.07 -5.23 -21.65
N THR A 101 -13.48 -6.49 -21.74
CA THR A 101 -13.96 -7.28 -20.61
C THR A 101 -12.81 -7.97 -19.87
N SER A 102 -11.56 -7.76 -20.30
CA SER A 102 -10.38 -8.47 -19.82
C SER A 102 -9.97 -8.08 -18.41
N SER A 103 -9.09 -8.93 -17.86
CA SER A 103 -8.31 -8.70 -16.65
C SER A 103 -7.49 -7.40 -16.71
N SER A 104 -7.25 -6.84 -15.53
CA SER A 104 -6.32 -5.76 -15.21
C SER A 104 -5.00 -5.80 -16.00
N PHE A 105 -4.52 -4.65 -16.46
CA PHE A 105 -3.17 -4.54 -17.03
C PHE A 105 -2.10 -4.87 -15.98
N CYS A 106 -1.09 -5.65 -16.40
CA CYS A 106 0.07 -6.04 -15.61
C CYS A 106 1.23 -6.41 -16.53
N SER A 107 2.09 -5.45 -16.89
CA SER A 107 3.20 -5.68 -17.80
C SER A 107 4.22 -4.53 -17.78
N ASP A 108 5.38 -4.77 -18.41
CA ASP A 108 6.35 -3.72 -18.71
C ASP A 108 5.74 -2.68 -19.66
N LEU A 109 5.93 -1.41 -19.32
CA LEU A 109 5.49 -0.31 -20.15
C LEU A 109 6.62 0.11 -21.11
N LEU A 110 6.43 -0.19 -22.40
CA LEU A 110 7.43 0.07 -23.44
C LEU A 110 7.20 1.38 -24.21
N ILE A 111 5.96 1.87 -24.18
CA ILE A 111 5.53 3.06 -24.91
C ILE A 111 4.54 3.83 -24.04
N ASN A 112 4.41 5.12 -24.33
CA ASN A 112 3.35 5.96 -23.80
C ASN A 112 1.98 5.28 -23.99
N THR A 113 1.26 5.04 -22.89
CA THR A 113 -0.02 4.33 -22.88
C THR A 113 -1.00 5.00 -21.91
N THR A 114 -2.21 5.24 -22.41
CA THR A 114 -3.35 5.68 -21.59
C THR A 114 -4.19 4.48 -21.19
N PHE A 115 -4.63 4.49 -19.93
CA PHE A 115 -5.57 3.55 -19.37
C PHE A 115 -6.81 4.26 -18.86
N LEU A 116 -7.95 3.59 -19.00
CA LEU A 116 -9.15 3.88 -18.22
C LEU A 116 -8.95 3.29 -16.82
N VAL A 117 -9.13 4.14 -15.83
CA VAL A 117 -9.15 3.75 -14.42
C VAL A 117 -10.56 3.34 -14.06
N SER A 118 -10.71 2.08 -13.66
CA SER A 118 -11.99 1.49 -13.28
C SER A 118 -11.90 0.83 -11.91
N GLN A 119 -13.06 0.70 -11.26
CA GLN A 119 -13.23 0.04 -9.98
C GLN A 119 -14.10 -1.21 -10.18
N ARG A 120 -13.79 -2.30 -9.48
CA ARG A 120 -14.68 -3.47 -9.49
C ARG A 120 -16.02 -3.12 -8.82
N ARG A 121 -17.13 -3.48 -9.49
CA ARG A 121 -18.50 -3.07 -9.11
C ARG A 121 -19.01 -3.62 -7.77
N PHE A 122 -18.26 -4.50 -7.11
CA PHE A 122 -18.69 -5.16 -5.88
C PHE A 122 -18.09 -4.54 -4.61
N ASP A 123 -17.15 -3.62 -4.75
CA ASP A 123 -16.47 -2.98 -3.63
C ASP A 123 -17.03 -1.57 -3.37
N ALA A 124 -16.74 -1.02 -2.19
CA ALA A 124 -17.01 0.38 -1.91
C ALA A 124 -16.32 1.22 -2.98
N GLN A 125 -17.06 2.15 -3.59
CA GLN A 125 -16.50 2.99 -4.64
C GLN A 125 -16.04 4.34 -4.11
N TRP A 126 -14.88 4.79 -4.57
CA TRP A 126 -14.45 6.17 -4.34
C TRP A 126 -15.09 7.10 -5.36
N ASN A 127 -15.37 8.32 -4.94
CA ASN A 127 -16.00 9.35 -5.74
C ASN A 127 -14.94 10.05 -6.62
N ILE A 128 -14.93 9.72 -7.91
CA ILE A 128 -13.97 10.29 -8.85
C ILE A 128 -14.07 11.81 -8.99
N SER A 129 -15.22 12.42 -8.65
CA SER A 129 -15.44 13.86 -8.74
C SER A 129 -14.96 14.63 -7.49
N GLU A 130 -14.59 13.92 -6.42
CA GLU A 130 -14.00 14.52 -5.22
C GLU A 130 -12.46 14.43 -5.24
N PRO A 131 -11.75 15.22 -4.43
CA PRO A 131 -10.31 15.08 -4.27
C PRO A 131 -9.91 13.70 -3.71
N PHE A 132 -8.74 13.21 -4.10
CA PHE A 132 -8.17 11.96 -3.60
C PHE A 132 -6.65 11.95 -3.74
N ASP A 133 -5.99 11.12 -2.94
CA ASP A 133 -4.57 10.83 -3.06
C ASP A 133 -4.39 9.49 -3.77
N LEU A 134 -3.53 9.46 -4.78
CA LEU A 134 -3.19 8.26 -5.54
C LEU A 134 -1.80 7.79 -5.14
N TYR A 135 -1.70 6.52 -4.78
CA TYR A 135 -0.48 5.85 -4.39
C TYR A 135 -0.07 4.82 -5.41
N TRP A 136 1.24 4.63 -5.59
CA TRP A 136 1.83 3.59 -6.42
C TRP A 136 2.92 2.87 -5.62
N ASN A 137 2.75 1.56 -5.38
CA ASN A 137 3.63 0.75 -4.53
C ASN A 137 3.83 1.38 -3.14
N SER A 138 2.75 1.91 -2.56
CA SER A 138 2.73 2.69 -1.31
C SER A 138 3.41 4.05 -1.30
N ASP A 139 4.05 4.46 -2.37
CA ASP A 139 4.51 5.83 -2.51
C ASP A 139 3.35 6.73 -2.95
N LEU A 140 3.19 7.88 -2.30
CA LEU A 140 2.24 8.89 -2.77
C LEU A 140 2.70 9.38 -4.15
N LEU A 141 1.97 8.98 -5.19
CA LEU A 141 2.26 9.35 -6.56
C LEU A 141 1.76 10.77 -6.84
N MET A 142 0.51 11.07 -6.49
CA MET A 142 -0.06 12.41 -6.68
C MET A 142 -1.28 12.68 -5.79
N ARG A 143 -1.50 13.97 -5.48
CA ARG A 143 -2.76 14.49 -4.93
C ARG A 143 -3.62 15.07 -6.05
N VAL A 144 -4.80 14.51 -6.22
CA VAL A 144 -5.75 14.88 -7.26
C VAL A 144 -6.81 15.79 -6.66
N GLY A 145 -6.80 17.04 -7.08
CA GLY A 145 -7.72 18.08 -6.59
C GLY A 145 -9.05 18.12 -7.35
N LEU A 146 -9.81 19.17 -7.09
CA LEU A 146 -10.93 19.54 -7.96
C LEU A 146 -10.41 20.11 -9.30
N PRO A 147 -11.20 20.08 -10.38
CA PRO A 147 -10.78 20.69 -11.65
C PRO A 147 -10.37 22.15 -11.44
N GLY A 148 -9.16 22.52 -11.90
CA GLY A 148 -8.58 23.84 -11.72
C GLY A 148 -7.70 24.02 -10.48
N GLU A 149 -7.65 23.04 -9.57
CA GLU A 149 -6.67 23.02 -8.47
C GLU A 149 -5.36 22.39 -8.95
N ILE A 150 -4.33 23.23 -9.08
CA ILE A 150 -2.98 22.78 -9.42
C ILE A 150 -2.23 22.48 -8.13
N PHE A 151 -2.14 21.21 -7.76
CA PHE A 151 -1.19 20.74 -6.74
C PHE A 151 0.17 20.56 -7.40
N ARG A 152 1.05 21.56 -7.24
CA ARG A 152 2.44 21.56 -7.74
C ARG A 152 3.44 21.12 -6.67
N ASP A 153 3.04 20.20 -5.80
CA ASP A 153 4.01 19.54 -4.94
C ASP A 153 4.71 18.48 -5.77
N ARG A 154 5.91 18.82 -6.23
CA ARG A 154 6.87 17.84 -6.72
C ARG A 154 7.24 17.01 -5.49
N PHE A 155 6.47 15.96 -5.23
CA PHE A 155 6.83 14.93 -4.28
C PHE A 155 8.08 14.27 -4.83
N GLN A 156 9.24 14.85 -4.54
CA GLN A 156 10.40 14.01 -4.36
C GLN A 156 9.96 13.03 -3.29
N ASN A 157 10.08 11.72 -3.56
CA ASN A 157 10.28 10.73 -2.51
C ASN A 157 11.40 11.29 -1.65
N LYS A 158 11.03 12.14 -0.70
CA LYS A 158 11.89 12.56 0.37
C LYS A 158 11.92 11.27 1.13
N ASN A 159 12.89 10.42 0.77
CA ASN A 159 13.37 9.33 1.56
C ASN A 159 13.34 9.88 2.98
N THR A 160 12.26 9.60 3.69
CA THR A 160 12.24 9.63 5.13
C THR A 160 12.85 8.32 5.57
N SER A 161 13.90 7.84 4.87
CA SER A 161 15.24 7.72 5.45
C SER A 161 15.08 7.41 6.92
N VAL A 162 14.65 6.17 7.14
CA VAL A 162 14.85 5.46 8.38
C VAL A 162 16.38 5.31 8.61
N ASP A 163 17.21 5.73 7.63
CA ASP A 163 18.68 5.88 7.64
C ASP A 163 19.25 6.56 8.89
N ALA A 164 18.48 7.38 9.62
CA ALA A 164 19.01 8.00 10.84
C ALA A 164 19.02 7.06 12.07
N CYS A 165 18.31 5.93 12.04
CA CYS A 165 18.16 5.07 13.21
C CYS A 165 19.15 3.90 13.25
N PHE A 166 19.48 3.33 12.09
CA PHE A 166 20.35 2.16 11.98
C PHE A 166 21.27 2.23 10.76
N ASP A 167 22.52 1.84 10.97
CA ASP A 167 23.37 1.37 9.89
C ASP A 167 22.88 -0.03 9.47
N SER A 168 22.82 -0.32 8.16
CA SER A 168 22.55 -1.68 7.68
C SER A 168 23.77 -2.58 7.99
N PRO A 169 23.60 -3.79 8.55
CA PRO A 169 22.34 -4.51 8.79
C PRO A 169 21.64 -4.12 10.11
N LEU A 170 20.34 -4.37 10.18
CA LEU A 170 19.55 -4.16 11.40
C LEU A 170 20.16 -4.92 12.61
N PRO A 171 20.10 -4.34 13.81
CA PRO A 171 20.70 -4.94 15.00
C PRO A 171 20.00 -6.23 15.40
N ILE A 172 20.79 -7.29 15.56
CA ILE A 172 20.30 -8.60 16.02
C ILE A 172 20.03 -8.66 17.53
N LYS A 173 20.57 -7.72 18.31
CA LYS A 173 20.44 -7.72 19.77
C LYS A 173 19.31 -6.79 20.21
N ALA A 174 18.21 -7.39 20.66
CA ALA A 174 17.09 -6.67 21.23
C ALA A 174 17.47 -5.83 22.46
N LYS A 175 16.85 -4.65 22.58
CA LYS A 175 16.98 -3.76 23.74
C LYS A 175 15.68 -3.75 24.54
N SER A 176 15.80 -3.64 25.86
CA SER A 176 14.64 -3.55 26.76
C SER A 176 13.81 -2.29 26.47
N PRO A 177 12.46 -2.34 26.61
CA PRO A 177 11.64 -3.53 26.84
C PRO A 177 11.61 -4.50 25.66
N ILE A 178 11.62 -5.80 25.99
CA ILE A 178 11.49 -6.90 25.04
C ILE A 178 10.21 -7.69 25.34
N TRP A 179 9.55 -8.14 24.27
CA TRP A 179 8.42 -9.07 24.34
C TRP A 179 8.79 -10.30 23.51
N THR A 180 8.54 -11.48 24.07
CA THR A 180 8.91 -12.73 23.41
C THR A 180 7.77 -13.71 23.45
N ALA A 181 7.54 -14.39 22.33
CA ALA A 181 6.69 -15.57 22.25
C ALA A 181 7.36 -16.65 21.41
N VAL A 182 6.82 -17.86 21.49
CA VAL A 182 7.19 -18.96 20.60
C VAL A 182 5.95 -19.30 19.78
N SER A 183 6.06 -19.19 18.46
CA SER A 183 5.09 -19.72 17.53
C SER A 183 5.50 -21.12 17.11
N ARG A 184 4.51 -21.99 16.88
CA ARG A 184 4.72 -23.33 16.34
C ARG A 184 3.88 -23.49 15.09
N GLU A 185 4.51 -23.74 13.95
CA GLU A 185 3.79 -24.05 12.73
C GLU A 185 3.13 -25.44 12.82
N PRO A 186 1.80 -25.56 12.63
CA PRO A 186 1.08 -26.81 12.82
C PRO A 186 1.41 -27.88 11.78
N PHE A 187 1.95 -27.50 10.61
CA PHE A 187 2.18 -28.41 9.49
C PHE A 187 3.54 -29.10 9.51
N ASN A 188 4.54 -28.52 10.17
CA ASN A 188 5.92 -29.00 10.13
C ASN A 188 6.60 -29.08 11.50
N ASP A 189 5.85 -28.81 12.58
CA ASP A 189 6.35 -28.74 13.96
C ASP A 189 7.56 -27.79 14.13
N SER A 190 7.75 -26.83 13.22
CA SER A 190 8.80 -25.83 13.37
C SER A 190 8.43 -24.85 14.47
N GLU A 191 9.40 -24.54 15.32
CA GLU A 191 9.23 -23.57 16.39
C GLU A 191 10.06 -22.35 16.11
N THR A 192 9.44 -21.18 16.20
CA THR A 192 10.09 -19.88 16.00
C THR A 192 9.89 -19.02 17.22
N LYS A 193 10.99 -18.54 17.81
CA LYS A 193 10.93 -17.51 18.83
C LYS A 193 10.80 -16.15 18.13
N VAL A 194 9.74 -15.42 18.43
CA VAL A 194 9.55 -14.03 17.98
C VAL A 194 9.88 -13.11 19.14
N THR A 195 10.80 -12.18 18.93
CA THR A 195 11.20 -11.17 19.92
C THR A 195 10.91 -9.78 19.35
N LEU A 196 9.91 -9.10 19.91
CA LEU A 196 9.63 -7.71 19.60
C LEU A 196 10.35 -6.78 20.57
N TRP A 197 10.84 -5.67 20.06
CA TRP A 197 11.48 -4.64 20.84
C TRP A 197 11.46 -3.31 20.10
N ARG A 198 11.70 -2.22 20.82
CA ARG A 198 11.64 -0.88 20.26
C ARG A 198 12.97 -0.17 20.36
N GLN A 199 13.30 0.62 19.34
CA GLN A 199 14.48 1.46 19.32
C GLN A 199 14.08 2.92 19.18
N LYS A 200 14.54 3.75 20.10
CA LYS A 200 14.49 5.21 19.95
C LYS A 200 15.63 5.67 19.03
N CYS A 201 15.29 6.44 18.01
CA CYS A 201 16.21 7.01 17.05
C CYS A 201 16.76 8.37 17.54
N PRO A 202 17.91 8.84 17.00
CA PRO A 202 18.47 10.15 17.36
C PRO A 202 17.53 11.32 17.11
N ASP A 203 16.65 11.21 16.11
CA ASP A 203 15.63 12.22 15.78
C ASP A 203 14.39 12.17 16.70
N GLY A 204 14.37 11.24 17.66
CA GLY A 204 13.29 11.06 18.62
C GLY A 204 12.20 10.09 18.19
N LYS A 205 12.21 9.58 16.95
CA LYS A 205 11.29 8.53 16.51
C LYS A 205 11.51 7.24 17.30
N VAL A 206 10.49 6.40 17.35
CA VAL A 206 10.57 5.05 17.91
C VAL A 206 10.22 4.08 16.80
N LEU A 207 11.10 3.11 16.56
CA LEU A 207 10.86 2.03 15.59
C LEU A 207 10.57 0.74 16.34
N LEU A 208 9.67 -0.06 15.79
CA LEU A 208 9.41 -1.43 16.23
C LEU A 208 10.26 -2.41 15.41
N LEU A 209 10.97 -3.31 16.08
CA LEU A 209 11.75 -4.37 15.44
C LEU A 209 11.25 -5.74 15.90
N ALA A 210 11.33 -6.70 14.98
CA ALA A 210 10.99 -8.10 15.22
C ALA A 210 12.19 -8.99 14.89
N THR A 211 12.72 -9.68 15.90
CA THR A 211 13.75 -10.70 15.73
C THR A 211 13.11 -12.07 15.75
N PHE A 212 13.31 -12.84 14.69
CA PHE A 212 12.85 -14.22 14.58
C PHE A 212 14.03 -15.16 14.73
N THR A 213 13.95 -16.10 15.68
CA THR A 213 14.97 -17.11 15.93
C THR A 213 14.36 -18.50 15.71
N PRO A 214 14.80 -19.27 14.69
CA PRO A 214 14.44 -20.67 14.57
C PRO A 214 14.90 -21.45 15.81
N ILE A 215 14.02 -22.23 16.43
CA ILE A 215 14.32 -23.03 17.63
C ILE A 215 14.51 -24.50 17.26
N SER A 216 13.53 -25.08 16.57
CA SER A 216 13.48 -26.50 16.26
C SER A 216 12.68 -26.77 14.98
N GLY A 217 12.80 -27.99 14.43
CA GLY A 217 12.09 -28.42 13.23
C GLY A 217 12.75 -27.98 11.91
N MET A 218 11.94 -27.91 10.86
CA MET A 218 12.37 -27.34 9.57
C MET A 218 12.51 -25.80 9.70
N PRO A 219 13.36 -25.15 8.89
CA PRO A 219 13.42 -23.69 8.81
C PRO A 219 12.01 -23.11 8.61
N PRO A 220 11.50 -22.30 9.56
CA PRO A 220 10.14 -21.80 9.54
C PRO A 220 9.96 -20.85 8.36
N PHE A 221 8.76 -20.84 7.77
CA PHE A 221 8.43 -19.90 6.70
C PHE A 221 7.87 -18.63 7.34
N VAL A 222 8.52 -17.50 7.09
CA VAL A 222 8.06 -16.20 7.61
C VAL A 222 7.68 -15.36 6.42
N CYS A 223 6.40 -15.01 6.34
CA CYS A 223 5.90 -14.06 5.36
C CYS A 223 5.20 -12.90 6.06
N THR A 224 5.38 -11.71 5.51
CA THR A 224 4.73 -10.49 6.01
C THR A 224 3.21 -10.62 6.12
N VAL A 225 2.56 -11.32 5.17
CA VAL A 225 1.10 -11.46 5.14
C VAL A 225 0.53 -12.35 6.26
N ASP A 226 1.38 -13.02 7.02
CA ASP A 226 0.96 -14.00 8.02
C ASP A 226 0.71 -13.39 9.41
N PHE A 227 1.09 -12.14 9.65
CA PHE A 227 0.82 -11.49 10.93
C PHE A 227 -0.40 -10.57 10.84
N GLU A 228 -1.01 -10.34 12.00
CA GLU A 228 -2.06 -9.35 12.18
C GLU A 228 -1.73 -8.55 13.45
N LEU A 229 -1.87 -7.24 13.37
CA LEU A 229 -1.66 -6.33 14.49
C LEU A 229 -3.00 -5.73 14.89
N ILE A 230 -3.35 -5.80 16.17
CA ILE A 230 -4.58 -5.17 16.68
C ILE A 230 -4.18 -4.11 17.70
N GLN A 231 -4.50 -2.86 17.41
CA GLN A 231 -4.27 -1.71 18.30
C GLN A 231 -5.58 -0.97 18.50
N ASN A 232 -5.94 -0.71 19.77
CA ASN A 232 -7.20 -0.03 20.13
C ASN A 232 -8.47 -0.71 19.54
N GLY A 233 -8.45 -2.04 19.37
CA GLY A 233 -9.56 -2.80 18.79
C GLY A 233 -9.69 -2.66 17.27
N VAL A 234 -8.74 -2.00 16.60
CA VAL A 234 -8.66 -1.89 15.14
C VAL A 234 -7.56 -2.81 14.65
N GLN A 235 -7.89 -3.67 13.69
CA GLN A 235 -6.90 -4.45 12.97
C GLN A 235 -6.13 -3.54 12.02
N ILE A 236 -4.81 -3.67 12.07
CA ILE A 236 -3.85 -2.91 11.28
C ILE A 236 -3.45 -3.82 10.13
N ASP A 237 -4.15 -3.65 9.01
CA ASP A 237 -3.87 -4.38 7.79
C ASP A 237 -2.66 -3.75 7.08
N ASN A 238 -1.77 -4.59 6.56
CA ASN A 238 -0.58 -4.21 5.79
C ASN A 238 0.58 -3.62 6.62
N PHE A 239 1.16 -4.38 7.54
CA PHE A 239 2.56 -4.12 7.96
C PHE A 239 3.51 -4.88 7.03
N ILE A 240 4.80 -4.51 7.06
CA ILE A 240 5.90 -5.07 6.29
C ILE A 240 7.03 -5.44 7.24
N LEU A 241 7.65 -6.60 6.97
CA LEU A 241 8.90 -7.00 7.59
C LEU A 241 10.04 -6.62 6.65
N ASP A 242 10.64 -5.46 6.90
CA ASP A 242 11.75 -4.93 6.11
C ASP A 242 13.10 -5.40 6.70
N PHE A 243 13.95 -6.03 5.88
CA PHE A 243 15.19 -6.68 6.35
C PHE A 243 16.44 -5.85 6.05
N ASP A 244 16.35 -4.89 5.14
CA ASP A 244 17.35 -3.86 4.95
C ASP A 244 16.70 -2.51 5.24
N ASN A 245 17.47 -1.52 5.68
CA ASN A 245 16.89 -0.21 5.98
C ASN A 245 16.49 0.55 4.69
N SER A 246 16.21 -0.16 3.58
CA SER A 246 16.14 0.40 2.24
C SER A 246 14.70 0.66 1.80
N SER A 247 14.18 1.82 2.19
CA SER A 247 13.04 2.52 1.55
C SER A 247 11.74 1.73 1.24
N GLY A 248 11.52 0.52 1.77
CA GLY A 248 10.19 0.02 2.08
C GLY A 248 9.35 -0.62 0.97
N THR A 249 9.88 -1.51 0.14
CA THR A 249 9.01 -2.33 -0.76
C THR A 249 9.17 -3.84 -0.66
N ASP A 250 10.25 -4.35 -0.06
CA ASP A 250 10.53 -5.78 -0.07
C ASP A 250 9.96 -6.45 1.18
N SER A 251 8.71 -6.88 1.09
CA SER A 251 8.11 -7.76 2.11
C SER A 251 8.92 -9.06 2.18
N PHE A 252 9.53 -9.36 3.33
CA PHE A 252 10.16 -10.67 3.51
C PHE A 252 9.12 -11.79 3.45
N CYS A 253 9.38 -12.79 2.59
CA CYS A 253 8.57 -13.98 2.44
C CYS A 253 9.44 -15.17 2.06
N SER A 254 10.07 -15.82 3.05
CA SER A 254 11.02 -16.91 2.82
C SER A 254 11.21 -17.80 4.05
N ARG A 255 11.96 -18.88 3.88
CA ARG A 255 12.38 -19.75 4.98
C ARG A 255 13.52 -19.12 5.77
N LEU A 256 13.31 -18.99 7.07
CA LEU A 256 14.26 -18.41 8.00
C LEU A 256 15.30 -19.46 8.43
N GLN A 257 16.50 -19.39 7.83
CA GLN A 257 17.59 -20.34 8.11
C GLN A 257 18.39 -20.01 9.36
N ILE A 258 18.42 -18.73 9.71
CA ILE A 258 19.21 -18.16 10.82
C ILE A 258 18.35 -17.11 11.53
N GLU A 259 18.79 -16.68 12.70
CA GLU A 259 18.19 -15.53 13.36
C GLU A 259 18.26 -14.28 12.46
N MET A 260 17.12 -13.62 12.25
CA MET A 260 17.04 -12.37 11.49
C MET A 260 16.19 -11.36 12.23
N THR A 261 16.55 -10.09 12.07
CA THR A 261 15.77 -8.96 12.60
C THR A 261 15.21 -8.15 11.45
N PHE A 262 13.95 -7.79 11.59
CA PHE A 262 13.19 -6.99 10.64
C PHE A 262 12.73 -5.71 11.33
N LEU A 263 12.64 -4.63 10.56
CA LEU A 263 11.86 -3.47 10.91
C LEU A 263 10.39 -3.82 10.67
N VAL A 264 9.56 -3.65 11.70
CA VAL A 264 8.11 -3.76 11.55
C VAL A 264 7.62 -2.37 11.14
N ASN A 265 7.25 -2.23 9.88
CA ASN A 265 6.78 -0.97 9.34
C ASN A 265 5.37 -1.14 8.79
N GLN A 266 4.65 -0.05 8.53
CA GLN A 266 3.34 -0.10 7.90
C GLN A 266 3.45 0.23 6.41
N TYR A 267 2.80 -0.59 5.57
CA TYR A 267 2.66 -0.37 4.13
C TYR A 267 1.54 0.63 3.80
N SER A 268 0.51 0.71 4.64
CA SER A 268 -0.65 1.59 4.45
C SER A 268 -0.60 2.85 5.33
N TYR A 269 -1.10 3.96 4.79
CA TYR A 269 -1.38 5.22 5.49
C TYR A 269 -2.77 5.23 6.18
N LYS A 270 -3.56 4.16 6.07
CA LYS A 270 -4.95 4.06 6.60
C LYS A 270 -5.03 4.13 8.11
N THR A 271 -4.11 3.50 8.81
CA THR A 271 -4.11 3.50 10.27
C THR A 271 -2.87 4.25 10.74
N GLN A 272 -3.07 5.24 11.61
CA GLN A 272 -1.96 5.86 12.32
C GLN A 272 -1.52 4.85 13.37
N TRP A 273 -0.80 3.82 12.92
CA TRP A 273 -0.13 2.94 13.84
C TRP A 273 0.77 3.78 14.74
N ASP A 274 0.47 3.75 16.04
CA ASP A 274 1.32 4.38 17.02
C ASP A 274 2.36 3.36 17.47
N ASP A 275 3.57 3.50 16.92
CA ASP A 275 4.75 2.72 17.29
C ASP A 275 5.04 2.77 18.79
N THR A 276 4.47 3.71 19.54
CA THR A 276 4.66 3.85 20.98
C THR A 276 3.51 3.27 21.83
N ALA A 277 2.35 2.97 21.24
CA ALA A 277 1.20 2.46 21.98
C ALA A 277 1.23 0.94 22.16
N GLU A 278 0.38 0.40 23.05
CA GLU A 278 0.23 -1.04 23.20
C GLU A 278 -0.54 -1.68 22.04
N PHE A 279 -0.30 -2.96 21.78
CA PHE A 279 -0.99 -3.71 20.74
C PHE A 279 -0.93 -5.22 20.97
N SER A 280 -1.82 -5.97 20.33
CA SER A 280 -1.78 -7.43 20.25
C SER A 280 -1.19 -7.85 18.90
N LEU A 281 -0.26 -8.81 18.90
CA LEU A 281 0.27 -9.43 17.69
C LEU A 281 -0.31 -10.84 17.55
N PHE A 282 -0.75 -11.16 16.34
CA PHE A 282 -1.18 -12.48 15.91
C PHE A 282 -0.27 -12.97 14.78
N TRP A 283 -0.10 -14.28 14.66
CA TRP A 283 0.60 -14.93 13.54
C TRP A 283 -0.24 -16.14 13.13
N ASP A 284 -0.59 -16.26 11.85
CA ASP A 284 -1.48 -17.29 11.29
C ASP A 284 -2.84 -17.30 12.00
N SER A 285 -3.35 -16.10 12.31
CA SER A 285 -4.56 -15.87 13.12
C SER A 285 -4.52 -16.45 14.54
N GLU A 286 -3.37 -16.94 15.01
CA GLU A 286 -3.15 -17.33 16.40
C GLU A 286 -2.63 -16.14 17.21
N PHE A 287 -3.21 -15.92 18.40
CA PHE A 287 -2.69 -14.91 19.31
C PHE A 287 -1.27 -15.26 19.72
N LEU A 288 -0.32 -14.39 19.41
CA LEU A 288 1.09 -14.61 19.68
C LEU A 288 1.51 -13.91 20.98
N MET A 289 1.27 -12.60 21.08
CA MET A 289 1.66 -11.82 22.27
C MET A 289 0.93 -10.49 22.43
N GLN A 290 0.90 -9.99 23.66
CA GLN A 290 0.58 -8.59 23.97
C GLN A 290 1.86 -7.79 24.11
N VAL A 291 1.98 -6.72 23.33
CA VAL A 291 3.07 -5.75 23.40
C VAL A 291 2.60 -4.53 24.17
N GLY A 292 3.28 -4.22 25.27
CA GLY A 292 2.94 -3.06 26.10
C GLY A 292 3.37 -1.75 25.44
N ALA A 293 2.86 -0.61 25.91
CA ALA A 293 3.28 0.71 25.42
C ALA A 293 4.75 1.02 25.74
N TRP A 294 5.36 1.89 24.94
CA TRP A 294 6.70 2.42 25.17
C TRP A 294 6.66 3.49 26.26
N ALA A 295 7.13 3.15 27.45
CA ALA A 295 7.18 4.08 28.59
C ALA A 295 8.33 5.12 28.51
N GLY A 296 9.09 5.15 27.41
CA GLY A 296 10.37 5.83 27.34
C GLY A 296 11.48 5.00 27.99
N ALA A 297 12.65 4.95 27.36
CA ALA A 297 13.84 4.48 28.05
C ALA A 297 14.22 5.53 29.11
N THR A 298 13.98 5.25 30.39
CA THR A 298 14.75 5.89 31.46
C THR A 298 16.13 5.24 31.42
N GLU A 299 17.08 5.88 30.76
CA GLU A 299 18.51 5.49 30.83
C GLU A 299 19.03 5.54 32.28
#